data_AF-L1JG93-F1
#
_entry.id   AF-L1JG93-F1
#
_cell.length_a   1.000
_cell.length_b   1.000
_cell.length_c   1.000
_cell.angle_alpha   90.00
_cell.angle_beta   90.00
_cell.angle_gamma   90.00
#
_symmetry.space_group_name_H-M   'P 1'
#
loop_
_entity.id
_entity.type
_entity.pdbx_description
1 polymer ?
#
loop_
_entity_poly.entity_id
_entity_poly.type
_entity_poly.pdbx_seq_one_letter_code
_entity_poly.pdbx_strand_id
1 'polypeptide(L)'
;MLGEIVGGNGRIGSAIRRFAGDDLYCTRKLDKIGVNSPTNTPIFVCTGVENLEEVVSKTEPSRRRDLVFMQNGLVRSLLVDLEEDQTIAVLYFSVLERNGPAKEGGCSYVQGRWAQEFCNILK
;
A
#
# COMPACT_ATOMS: atom_id res chain seq x y z
N MET A 1 -5.72 10.31 -7.84
CA MET A 1 -6.00 8.90 -8.25
C MET A 1 -6.83 8.27 -7.16
N LEU A 2 -8.01 7.75 -7.51
CA LEU A 2 -8.87 7.09 -6.51
C LEU A 2 -8.26 5.76 -6.06
N GLY A 3 -8.44 5.42 -4.79
CA GLY A 3 -7.95 4.15 -4.22
C GLY A 3 -8.33 3.98 -2.76
N GLU A 4 -7.84 2.91 -2.14
CA GLU A 4 -8.05 2.63 -0.72
C GLU A 4 -6.70 2.54 0.00
N ILE A 5 -6.67 2.89 1.28
CA ILE A 5 -5.48 2.80 2.12
C ILE A 5 -5.76 2.11 3.45
N VAL A 6 -5.05 1.01 3.68
CA VAL A 6 -5.02 0.27 4.94
C VAL A 6 -3.86 0.80 5.79
N GLY A 7 -4.13 1.14 7.05
CA GLY A 7 -3.12 1.73 7.93
C GLY A 7 -2.83 3.21 7.64
N GLY A 8 -3.79 3.94 7.05
CA GLY A 8 -3.65 5.36 6.67
C GLY A 8 -3.31 6.34 7.80
N ASN A 9 -3.41 5.92 9.07
CA ASN A 9 -3.02 6.72 10.24
C ASN A 9 -1.57 6.48 10.71
N GLY A 10 -0.87 5.49 10.16
CA GLY A 10 0.53 5.21 10.46
C GLY A 10 1.49 6.20 9.78
N ARG A 11 2.80 6.08 10.04
CA ARG A 11 3.82 7.00 9.48
C ARG A 11 3.78 7.01 7.95
N ILE A 12 3.94 5.84 7.32
CA ILE A 12 3.90 5.69 5.85
C ILE A 12 2.52 6.05 5.30
N GLY A 13 1.44 5.56 5.91
CA GLY A 13 0.08 5.85 5.45
C GLY A 13 -0.25 7.35 5.46
N SER A 14 0.21 8.08 6.48
CA SER A 14 0.03 9.54 6.56
C SER A 14 0.83 10.29 5.49
N ALA A 15 2.01 9.80 5.11
CA ALA A 15 2.80 10.38 4.03
C ALA A 15 2.13 10.13 2.67
N ILE A 16 1.68 8.90 2.39
CA ILE A 16 0.99 8.57 1.14
C ILE A 16 -0.29 9.38 0.96
N ARG A 17 -1.07 9.58 2.02
CA ARG A 17 -2.27 10.44 1.96
C ARG A 17 -1.97 11.89 1.63
N ARG A 18 -0.79 12.41 2.00
CA ARG A 18 -0.39 13.77 1.63
C ARG A 18 -0.03 13.87 0.16
N PHE A 19 0.64 12.85 -0.37
CA PHE A 19 0.99 12.79 -1.78
C PHE A 19 -0.23 12.57 -2.67
N ALA A 20 -1.13 11.67 -2.28
CA ALA A 20 -2.33 11.33 -3.04
C ALA A 20 -3.50 12.32 -2.85
N GLY A 21 -3.45 13.19 -1.83
CA GLY A 21 -4.54 14.08 -1.46
C GLY A 21 -5.75 13.33 -0.86
N ASP A 22 -6.95 13.91 -1.05
CA ASP A 22 -8.22 13.36 -0.54
C ASP A 22 -8.80 12.21 -1.38
N ASP A 23 -8.06 11.72 -2.38
CA ASP A 23 -8.52 10.69 -3.31
C ASP A 23 -8.48 9.26 -2.74
N LEU A 24 -7.93 9.06 -1.53
CA LEU A 24 -7.80 7.74 -0.91
C LEU A 24 -8.82 7.52 0.21
N TYR A 25 -9.63 6.48 0.06
CA TYR A 25 -10.52 5.99 1.11
C TYR A 25 -9.72 5.29 2.20
N CYS A 26 -9.83 5.74 3.45
CA CYS A 26 -9.18 5.08 4.58
C CYS A 26 -10.00 3.88 5.06
N THR A 27 -9.44 2.68 5.00
CA THR A 27 -10.04 1.48 5.60
C THR A 27 -10.08 1.63 7.12
N ARG A 28 -11.26 1.43 7.74
CA ARG A 28 -11.40 1.41 9.20
C ARG A 28 -11.16 -0.01 9.73
N LYS A 29 -10.90 -0.12 11.03
CA LYS A 29 -10.50 -1.38 11.69
C LYS A 29 -11.47 -2.55 11.48
N LEU A 30 -12.77 -2.26 11.36
CA LEU A 30 -13.84 -3.26 11.24
C LEU A 30 -14.33 -3.44 9.80
N ASP A 31 -13.80 -2.67 8.85
CA ASP A 31 -14.25 -2.75 7.47
C ASP A 31 -13.63 -3.96 6.79
N LYS A 32 -14.35 -4.55 5.84
CA LYS A 32 -13.72 -5.38 4.80
C LYS A 32 -12.81 -4.49 3.94
N ILE A 33 -11.70 -5.03 3.44
CA ILE A 33 -10.78 -4.29 2.58
C ILE A 33 -11.22 -4.45 1.12
N GLY A 34 -11.21 -3.36 0.35
CA GLY A 34 -11.58 -3.36 -1.08
C GLY A 34 -13.07 -3.12 -1.35
N VAL A 35 -13.83 -2.66 -0.35
CA VAL A 35 -15.26 -2.32 -0.48
C VAL A 35 -15.52 -0.81 -0.45
N ASN A 36 -14.54 -0.01 -0.02
CA ASN A 36 -14.71 1.44 0.15
C ASN A 36 -14.35 2.23 -1.11
N SER A 37 -13.49 1.64 -1.96
CA SER A 37 -13.05 2.23 -3.23
C SER A 37 -13.69 1.52 -4.44
N PRO A 38 -13.84 2.22 -5.59
CA PRO A 38 -14.27 1.59 -6.84
C PRO A 38 -13.43 0.36 -7.21
N THR A 39 -13.96 -0.53 -8.05
CA THR A 39 -13.18 -1.64 -8.61
C THR A 39 -12.10 -1.12 -9.55
N ASN A 40 -11.02 -1.90 -9.75
CA ASN A 40 -9.85 -1.49 -10.56
C ASN A 40 -9.18 -0.19 -10.04
N THR A 41 -9.11 -0.03 -8.73
CA THR A 41 -8.28 0.99 -8.08
C THR A 41 -7.35 0.35 -7.06
N PRO A 42 -6.16 0.91 -6.81
CA PRO A 42 -5.18 0.31 -5.90
C PRO A 42 -5.65 0.33 -4.45
N ILE A 43 -5.15 -0.64 -3.68
CA ILE A 43 -5.32 -0.76 -2.24
C ILE A 43 -3.94 -0.72 -1.58
N PHE A 44 -3.54 0.44 -1.06
CA PHE A 44 -2.23 0.63 -0.43
C PHE A 44 -2.20 0.02 0.98
N VAL A 45 -1.25 -0.88 1.22
CA VAL A 45 -1.10 -1.61 2.48
C VAL A 45 0.04 -1.03 3.29
N CYS A 46 -0.26 -0.06 4.16
CA CYS A 46 0.72 0.65 4.98
C CYS A 46 0.79 0.15 6.43
N THR A 47 0.59 -1.15 6.66
CA THR A 47 0.67 -1.79 7.98
C THR A 47 2.04 -2.46 8.22
N GLY A 48 2.30 -2.90 9.45
CA GLY A 48 3.49 -3.72 9.77
C GLY A 48 3.42 -5.11 9.12
N VAL A 49 4.58 -5.71 8.84
CA VAL A 49 4.71 -7.04 8.20
C VAL A 49 3.90 -8.11 8.92
N GLU A 50 3.85 -8.04 10.25
CA GLU A 50 3.14 -8.96 11.13
C GLU A 50 1.61 -9.00 10.90
N ASN A 51 1.05 -8.01 10.19
CA ASN A 51 -0.39 -7.91 9.93
C ASN A 51 -0.76 -8.23 8.47
N LEU A 52 0.20 -8.61 7.61
CA LEU A 52 -0.07 -8.77 6.16
C LEU A 52 -0.99 -9.95 5.85
N GLU A 53 -0.88 -11.06 6.56
CA GLU A 53 -1.82 -12.20 6.42
C GLU A 53 -3.25 -11.79 6.77
N GLU A 54 -3.43 -11.01 7.84
CA GLU A 54 -4.74 -10.48 8.23
C GLU A 54 -5.31 -9.55 7.14
N VAL A 55 -4.47 -8.70 6.54
CA VAL A 55 -4.88 -7.83 5.42
C VAL A 55 -5.36 -8.65 4.23
N VAL A 56 -4.61 -9.67 3.79
CA VAL A 56 -4.99 -10.51 2.65
C VAL A 56 -6.29 -11.26 2.93
N SER A 57 -6.46 -11.81 4.14
CA SER A 57 -7.67 -12.55 4.53
C SER A 57 -8.92 -11.66 4.61
N LYS A 58 -8.77 -10.40 5.04
CA LYS A 58 -9.86 -9.40 5.11
C LYS A 58 -10.15 -8.72 3.78
N THR A 59 -9.26 -8.86 2.79
CA THR A 59 -9.46 -8.29 1.46
C THR A 59 -10.47 -9.11 0.68
N GLU A 60 -11.44 -8.41 0.09
CA GLU A 60 -12.44 -9.05 -0.75
C GLU A 60 -11.75 -9.86 -1.86
N PRO A 61 -12.08 -11.15 -2.05
CA PRO A 61 -11.28 -12.04 -2.89
C PRO A 61 -11.03 -11.51 -4.31
N SER A 62 -12.03 -10.90 -4.93
CA SER A 62 -11.93 -10.32 -6.28
C SER A 62 -10.99 -9.11 -6.39
N ARG A 63 -10.68 -8.48 -5.24
CA ARG A 63 -9.86 -7.27 -5.09
C ARG A 63 -8.45 -7.56 -4.57
N ARG A 64 -8.09 -8.81 -4.24
CA ARG A 64 -6.73 -9.14 -3.75
C ARG A 64 -5.63 -8.77 -4.74
N ARG A 65 -5.92 -8.86 -6.05
CA ARG A 65 -5.02 -8.41 -7.13
C ARG A 65 -4.67 -6.92 -7.07
N ASP A 66 -5.50 -6.11 -6.40
CA ASP A 66 -5.33 -4.66 -6.30
C ASP A 66 -4.47 -4.24 -5.09
N LEU A 67 -4.03 -5.19 -4.26
CA LEU A 67 -3.16 -4.91 -3.11
C LEU A 67 -1.78 -4.41 -3.57
N VAL A 68 -1.33 -3.33 -2.93
CA VAL A 68 -0.01 -2.74 -3.10
C VAL A 68 0.69 -2.76 -1.75
N PHE A 69 1.62 -3.70 -1.57
CA PHE A 69 2.43 -3.83 -0.36
C PHE A 69 3.56 -2.80 -0.34
N MET A 70 3.76 -2.17 0.83
CA MET A 70 4.56 -0.96 1.05
C MET A 70 5.63 -1.14 2.15
N GLN A 71 6.05 -2.38 2.39
CA GLN A 71 6.88 -2.73 3.54
C GLN A 71 8.36 -2.52 3.20
N ASN A 72 9.09 -1.94 4.16
CA ASN A 72 10.53 -1.80 4.07
C ASN A 72 11.18 -3.15 4.36
N GLY A 73 12.05 -3.61 3.46
CA GLY A 73 12.68 -4.93 3.56
C GLY A 73 11.88 -6.00 2.83
N LEU A 74 12.58 -6.79 2.02
CA LEU A 74 12.01 -7.85 1.20
C LEU A 74 11.50 -8.96 2.12
N VAL A 75 10.20 -9.04 2.40
CA VAL A 75 9.64 -10.23 3.04
C VAL A 75 9.48 -11.29 1.97
N ARG A 76 10.61 -11.90 1.61
CA ARG A 76 10.71 -12.96 0.60
C ARG A 76 9.69 -14.09 0.86
N SER A 77 9.33 -14.34 2.13
CA SER A 77 8.33 -15.34 2.52
C SER A 77 6.88 -14.95 2.17
N LEU A 78 6.54 -13.67 2.10
CA LEU A 78 5.21 -13.22 1.65
C LEU A 78 5.09 -13.18 0.13
N LEU A 79 6.22 -13.15 -0.59
CA LEU A 79 6.26 -13.17 -2.06
C LEU A 79 6.03 -14.57 -2.65
N VAL A 80 6.07 -15.63 -1.83
CA VAL A 80 5.96 -17.01 -2.31
C VAL A 80 4.52 -17.37 -2.69
N ASP A 81 3.53 -16.66 -2.13
CA ASP A 81 2.10 -16.96 -2.31
C ASP A 81 1.29 -15.83 -2.97
N LEU A 82 1.96 -14.84 -3.58
CA LEU A 82 1.26 -13.78 -4.33
C LEU A 82 0.76 -14.32 -5.67
N GLU A 83 -0.49 -14.01 -6.01
CA GLU A 83 -1.11 -14.39 -7.28
C GLU A 83 -0.44 -13.65 -8.46
N GLU A 84 -0.51 -14.23 -9.67
CA GLU A 84 -0.09 -13.53 -10.89
C GLU A 84 -0.80 -12.17 -10.99
N ASP A 85 -0.05 -11.10 -11.36
CA ASP A 85 -0.51 -9.71 -11.57
C ASP A 85 -0.59 -8.78 -10.33
N GLN A 86 -0.17 -9.22 -9.14
CA GLN A 86 -0.08 -8.33 -7.96
C GLN A 86 1.09 -7.32 -8.04
N THR A 87 0.91 -6.14 -7.44
CA THR A 87 1.94 -5.09 -7.40
C THR A 87 2.69 -5.08 -6.07
N ILE A 88 4.01 -5.10 -6.14
CA ILE A 88 4.92 -5.07 -4.99
C ILE A 88 5.73 -3.79 -5.08
N ALA A 89 5.73 -2.98 -4.01
CA ALA A 89 6.57 -1.81 -3.86
C ALA A 89 7.50 -1.96 -2.65
N VAL A 90 8.80 -2.15 -2.91
CA VAL A 90 9.86 -2.11 -1.91
C VAL A 90 10.32 -0.67 -1.78
N LEU A 91 9.88 -0.01 -0.72
CA LEU A 91 10.17 1.41 -0.52
C LEU A 91 11.57 1.61 0.04
N TYR A 92 12.30 2.55 -0.54
CA TYR A 92 13.60 3.02 -0.06
C TYR A 92 13.49 4.50 0.35
N PHE A 93 12.55 4.80 1.24
CA PHE A 93 12.51 6.08 1.94
C PHE A 93 12.11 5.87 3.41
N SER A 94 12.45 6.85 4.23
CA SER A 94 12.17 6.84 5.66
C SER A 94 11.30 8.02 6.07
N VAL A 95 10.36 7.78 6.98
CA VAL A 95 9.51 8.81 7.60
C VAL A 95 9.73 8.68 9.11
N LEU A 96 10.53 9.58 9.68
CA LEU A 96 11.01 9.49 11.07
C LEU A 96 9.91 9.73 12.10
N GLU A 97 8.95 10.57 11.77
CA GLU A 97 7.82 10.91 12.61
C GLU A 97 6.55 11.06 11.79
N ARG A 98 5.40 10.86 12.43
CA ARG A 98 4.10 11.08 11.78
C ARG A 98 4.07 12.51 11.23
N ASN A 99 3.59 12.69 10.00
CA ASN A 99 3.53 14.00 9.36
C ASN A 99 4.90 14.68 9.10
N GLY A 100 6.02 13.98 9.31
CA GLY A 100 7.35 14.45 8.93
C GLY A 100 7.60 14.32 7.42
N PRO A 101 8.65 14.98 6.90
CA PRO A 101 9.06 14.81 5.51
C PRO A 101 9.55 13.38 5.25
N ALA A 102 9.27 12.86 4.05
CA ALA A 102 9.91 11.63 3.59
C ALA A 102 11.37 11.93 3.23
N LYS A 103 12.31 11.17 3.80
CA LYS A 103 13.72 11.23 3.45
C LYS A 103 14.06 10.06 2.55
N GLU A 104 14.43 10.36 1.30
CA GLU A 104 14.91 9.36 0.35
C GLU A 104 16.11 8.61 0.92
N GLY A 105 16.07 7.29 0.84
CA GLY A 105 17.11 6.38 1.32
C GLY A 105 17.69 5.48 0.22
N GLY A 106 17.26 5.66 -1.03
CA GLY A 106 17.65 4.86 -2.19
C GLY A 106 16.56 4.79 -3.26
N CYS A 107 16.73 3.92 -4.26
CA CYS A 107 15.72 3.69 -5.29
C CYS A 107 14.67 2.70 -4.79
N SER A 108 13.41 3.14 -4.66
CA SER A 108 12.29 2.22 -4.42
C SER A 108 12.13 1.29 -5.62
N TYR A 109 11.93 -0.01 -5.38
CA TYR A 109 11.67 -0.99 -6.43
C TYR A 109 10.18 -1.27 -6.50
N VAL A 110 9.57 -1.13 -7.66
CA VAL A 110 8.14 -1.32 -7.84
C VAL A 110 7.91 -2.20 -9.06
N GLN A 111 7.15 -3.28 -8.90
CA GLN A 111 6.81 -4.21 -9.98
C GLN A 111 5.34 -4.60 -9.88
N GLY A 112 4.68 -4.78 -11.03
CA GLY A 112 3.30 -5.23 -11.15
C GLY A 112 2.40 -4.20 -11.83
N ARG A 113 1.12 -4.54 -11.99
CA ARG A 113 0.15 -3.76 -12.78
C ARG A 113 -0.01 -2.29 -12.39
N TRP A 114 0.23 -1.93 -11.13
CA TRP A 114 0.07 -0.57 -10.59
C TRP A 114 1.42 0.16 -10.42
N ALA A 115 2.52 -0.38 -10.96
CA ALA A 115 3.83 0.18 -10.72
C ALA A 115 3.98 1.62 -11.25
N GLN A 116 3.44 1.90 -12.44
CA GLN A 116 3.56 3.21 -13.07
C GLN A 116 2.74 4.28 -12.34
N GLU A 117 1.52 3.91 -11.95
CA GLU A 117 0.60 4.69 -11.13
C GLU A 117 1.26 5.04 -9.79
N PHE A 118 1.83 4.06 -9.12
CA PHE A 118 2.47 4.26 -7.83
C PHE A 118 3.69 5.19 -7.92
N CYS A 119 4.54 5.03 -8.93
CA CYS A 119 5.68 5.92 -9.17
C CYS A 119 5.25 7.38 -9.43
N ASN A 120 4.05 7.63 -9.94
CA ASN A 120 3.53 8.98 -10.13
C ASN A 120 3.09 9.65 -8.82
N ILE A 121 2.76 8.87 -7.79
CA ILE A 121 2.38 9.38 -6.46
C ILE A 121 3.61 9.80 -5.66
N LEU A 122 4.78 9.22 -5.91
CA LEU A 122 6.00 9.52 -5.15
C LEU A 122 6.76 10.80 -5.59
N LYS A 123 6.23 11.57 -6.55
CA LYS A 123 6.79 12.85 -7.00
C LYS A 123 6.32 13.99 -6.11
#